data_AF-A0A6J4UJB6-F1
#
_entry.id   AF-A0A6J4UJB6-F1
#
_cell.length_a   1.000
_cell.length_b   1.000
_cell.length_c   1.000
_cell.angle_alpha   90.00
_cell.angle_beta   90.00
_cell.angle_gamma   90.00
#
_symmetry.space_group_name_H-M   'P 1'
#
loop_
_entity.id
_entity.type
_entity.pdbx_description
1 polymer ?
#
loop_
_entity_poly.entity_id
_entity_poly.type
_entity_poly.pdbx_seq_one_letter_code
_entity_poly.pdbx_strand_id
1 'polypeptide(L)'
;MDEPVMRLRASELEDSGDHGVNPTGNGTMGEVIAARFNRRDLLRGSLAVTAISATVGSRALAADQQPAKQVQTSSFDFREIEAGVDATHHVADCYDAQILLRWGDPVLPGAPAFDPKAQTPAAQARQFGYNTDFVAFIPIEGSSERGLLVANHEYTNEELMFPGVGNQDAKDVGFAKMTRDLVDIEMMAHGGSVVEIRRENGAWRVVPDSRYARRVTAATPMEITGPAAGHDRLKTSADGAGKMALGTVNNCAGGVTPWGTWLTCEENFNGYFWGKLPEGHAETVNYKRYGIGTPAYAWGKFHDR
;
A
#
# COMPACT_ATOMS: atom_id res chain seq x y z
N MET A 1 -10.60 29.85 15.05
CA MET A 1 -9.16 30.13 15.15
C MET A 1 -8.52 29.18 14.17
N ASP A 2 -8.28 29.65 12.96
CA ASP A 2 -7.60 28.84 11.95
C ASP A 2 -6.11 28.92 12.27
N GLU A 3 -5.63 28.00 13.11
CA GLU A 3 -4.21 27.70 13.08
C GLU A 3 -3.90 27.19 11.67
N PRO A 4 -2.88 27.73 10.98
CA PRO A 4 -2.42 27.13 9.76
C PRO A 4 -1.93 25.73 10.13
N VAL A 5 -2.70 24.70 9.77
CA VAL A 5 -2.25 23.32 9.87
C VAL A 5 -0.99 23.23 9.04
N MET A 6 0.18 23.18 9.68
CA MET A 6 1.41 22.80 9.00
C MET A 6 1.15 21.42 8.42
N ARG A 7 1.00 21.34 7.09
CA ARG A 7 0.87 20.05 6.40
C ARG A 7 2.19 19.30 6.54
N LEU A 8 2.07 18.02 6.87
CA LEU A 8 3.21 17.13 7.02
C LEU A 8 3.72 16.71 5.63
N ARG A 9 5.04 16.50 5.46
CA ARG A 9 5.57 16.08 4.14
C ARG A 9 5.03 14.72 3.69
N ALA A 10 4.69 13.82 4.62
CA ALA A 10 4.03 12.57 4.27
C ALA A 10 2.69 12.86 3.58
N SER A 11 1.86 13.74 4.15
CA SER A 11 0.61 14.17 3.51
C SER A 11 0.83 14.94 2.21
N GLU A 12 1.86 15.79 2.13
CA GLU A 12 2.21 16.48 0.89
C GLU A 12 2.70 15.51 -0.20
N LEU A 13 3.39 14.44 0.18
CA LEU A 13 3.84 13.39 -0.73
C LEU A 13 2.64 12.63 -1.30
N GLU A 14 1.69 12.25 -0.45
CA GLU A 14 0.42 11.63 -0.87
C GLU A 14 -0.35 12.57 -1.83
N ASP A 15 -0.56 13.83 -1.44
CA ASP A 15 -1.22 14.84 -2.28
C ASP A 15 -0.47 15.06 -3.62
N SER A 16 0.87 14.89 -3.64
CA SER A 16 1.66 15.08 -4.86
C SER A 16 1.35 14.04 -5.94
N GLY A 17 0.87 12.85 -5.53
CA GLY A 17 0.42 11.79 -6.43
C GLY A 17 -0.79 12.19 -7.29
N ASP A 18 -1.64 13.09 -6.78
CA ASP A 18 -2.83 13.58 -7.49
C ASP A 18 -2.49 14.50 -8.68
N HIS A 19 -1.26 15.02 -8.73
CA HIS A 19 -0.78 15.86 -9.81
C HIS A 19 0.04 15.05 -10.83
N GLY A 20 -0.56 14.76 -11.99
CA GLY A 20 0.11 14.03 -13.06
C GLY A 20 1.39 14.72 -13.57
N VAL A 21 2.57 14.21 -13.18
CA VAL A 21 3.89 14.71 -13.62
C VAL A 21 4.42 14.02 -14.88
N ASN A 22 3.60 13.19 -15.53
CA ASN A 22 3.93 12.47 -16.76
C ASN A 22 3.51 13.27 -18.01
N PRO A 23 4.44 13.89 -18.76
CA PRO A 23 4.11 14.62 -19.99
C PRO A 23 4.10 13.75 -21.25
N THR A 24 4.32 12.43 -21.15
CA THR A 24 4.43 11.55 -22.32
C THR A 24 3.07 11.17 -22.86
N GLY A 25 2.89 11.24 -24.18
CA GLY A 25 1.71 10.73 -24.88
C GLY A 25 1.72 9.22 -25.13
N ASN A 26 2.43 8.46 -24.27
CA ASN A 26 2.41 7.00 -24.36
C ASN A 26 1.02 6.49 -24.00
N GLY A 27 0.63 5.36 -24.59
CA GLY A 27 -0.62 4.71 -24.25
C GLY A 27 -0.68 4.38 -22.76
N THR A 28 -1.86 4.58 -22.16
CA THR A 28 -2.20 4.16 -20.81
C THR A 28 -2.00 2.65 -20.63
N MET A 29 -1.86 2.19 -19.39
CA MET A 29 -1.79 0.75 -19.11
C MET A 29 -3.01 0.01 -19.68
N GLY A 30 -4.21 0.62 -19.62
CA GLY A 30 -5.42 0.10 -20.24
C GLY A 30 -5.27 -0.10 -21.76
N GLU A 31 -4.70 0.86 -22.48
CA GLU A 31 -4.44 0.76 -23.92
C GLU A 31 -3.40 -0.30 -24.27
N VAL A 32 -2.33 -0.42 -23.48
CA VAL A 32 -1.31 -1.48 -23.66
C VAL A 32 -1.92 -2.86 -23.44
N ILE A 33 -2.72 -3.01 -22.39
CA ILE A 33 -3.46 -4.24 -22.07
C ILE A 33 -4.42 -4.56 -23.22
N ALA A 34 -5.25 -3.61 -23.65
CA ALA A 34 -6.20 -3.77 -24.74
C ALA A 34 -5.49 -4.19 -26.05
N ALA A 35 -4.38 -3.54 -26.39
CA ALA A 35 -3.58 -3.92 -27.56
C ALA A 35 -3.05 -5.37 -27.46
N ARG A 36 -2.66 -5.83 -26.26
CA ARG A 36 -2.15 -7.19 -26.07
C ARG A 36 -3.25 -8.24 -26.16
N PHE A 37 -4.43 -7.98 -25.59
CA PHE A 37 -5.58 -8.87 -25.69
C PHE A 37 -6.14 -8.92 -27.12
N ASN A 38 -6.30 -7.77 -27.79
CA ASN A 38 -6.72 -7.70 -29.19
C ASN A 38 -5.79 -8.52 -30.12
N ARG A 39 -4.47 -8.50 -29.88
CA ARG A 39 -3.51 -9.34 -30.63
C ARG A 39 -3.66 -10.83 -30.33
N ARG A 40 -3.91 -11.22 -29.07
CA ARG A 40 -4.15 -12.63 -28.70
C ARG A 40 -5.49 -13.14 -29.21
N ASP A 41 -6.51 -12.30 -29.26
CA ASP A 41 -7.84 -12.63 -29.78
C ASP A 41 -7.81 -12.77 -31.31
N LEU A 42 -7.05 -11.92 -32.00
CA LEU A 42 -6.76 -12.07 -33.42
C LEU A 42 -6.00 -13.37 -33.73
N LEU A 43 -5.00 -13.73 -32.91
CA LEU A 43 -4.20 -14.95 -33.07
C LEU A 43 -4.93 -16.24 -32.64
N ARG A 44 -5.91 -16.15 -31.72
CA ARG A 44 -6.77 -17.28 -31.34
C ARG A 44 -7.87 -17.59 -32.34
N GLY A 45 -7.97 -16.83 -33.44
CA GLY A 45 -8.67 -17.21 -34.66
C GLY A 45 -10.15 -17.53 -34.49
N SER A 46 -11.02 -16.59 -34.85
CA SER A 46 -12.27 -16.82 -35.59
C SER A 46 -13.34 -17.83 -35.08
N LEU A 47 -13.18 -18.47 -33.93
CA LEU A 47 -14.15 -19.43 -33.35
C LEU A 47 -14.48 -19.16 -31.88
N ALA A 48 -13.61 -18.45 -31.13
CA ALA A 48 -13.80 -18.19 -29.70
C ALA A 48 -14.54 -16.88 -29.38
N VAL A 49 -14.71 -15.98 -30.35
CA VAL A 49 -15.35 -14.66 -30.15
C VAL A 49 -16.84 -14.81 -29.80
N THR A 50 -17.50 -15.90 -30.21
CA THR A 50 -18.91 -16.14 -29.85
C THR A 50 -19.10 -16.44 -28.35
N ALA A 51 -18.11 -17.05 -27.69
CA ALA A 51 -18.22 -17.43 -26.28
C ALA A 51 -17.99 -16.26 -25.31
N ILE A 52 -17.09 -15.32 -25.64
CA ILE A 52 -16.83 -14.13 -24.82
C ILE A 52 -17.87 -13.03 -25.08
N SER A 53 -18.35 -12.89 -26.32
CA SER A 53 -19.46 -11.98 -26.64
C SER A 53 -20.76 -12.36 -25.91
N ALA A 54 -20.96 -13.65 -25.58
CA ALA A 54 -22.15 -14.10 -24.86
C ALA A 54 -22.12 -13.75 -23.35
N THR A 55 -20.95 -13.65 -22.72
CA THR A 55 -20.84 -13.35 -21.28
C THR A 55 -20.51 -11.89 -20.96
N VAL A 56 -19.92 -11.14 -21.90
CA VAL A 56 -19.50 -9.73 -21.67
C VAL A 56 -20.22 -8.74 -22.61
N GLY A 57 -20.61 -9.17 -23.82
CA GLY A 57 -21.08 -8.28 -24.88
C GLY A 57 -22.46 -7.65 -24.65
N SER A 58 -23.36 -8.32 -23.95
CA SER A 58 -24.71 -7.79 -23.68
C SER A 58 -24.80 -6.86 -22.46
N ARG A 59 -23.81 -6.87 -21.56
CA ARG A 59 -23.76 -5.91 -20.43
C ARG A 59 -22.99 -4.63 -20.77
N ALA A 60 -21.98 -4.70 -21.63
CA ALA A 60 -21.22 -3.52 -22.05
C ALA A 60 -22.01 -2.60 -23.00
N LEU A 61 -22.91 -3.14 -23.83
CA LEU A 61 -23.74 -2.37 -24.77
C LEU A 61 -25.06 -1.84 -24.16
N ALA A 62 -25.40 -2.25 -22.94
CA ALA A 62 -26.56 -1.71 -22.21
C ALA A 62 -26.22 -0.48 -21.35
N ALA A 63 -24.93 -0.13 -21.22
CA ALA A 63 -24.46 0.99 -20.40
C ALA A 63 -24.68 2.37 -21.04
N ASP A 64 -25.08 2.42 -22.32
CA ASP A 64 -25.28 3.67 -23.08
C ASP A 64 -26.77 4.09 -23.20
N GLN A 65 -27.67 3.35 -22.54
CA GLN A 65 -29.03 3.85 -22.29
C GLN A 65 -29.03 4.49 -20.91
N GLN A 66 -29.04 5.83 -20.87
CA GLN A 66 -29.39 6.56 -19.65
C GLN A 66 -30.72 6.01 -19.13
N PRO A 67 -30.76 5.33 -17.96
CA PRO A 67 -32.02 4.95 -17.37
C PRO A 67 -32.77 6.25 -17.06
N ALA A 68 -34.03 6.33 -17.48
CA ALA A 68 -34.95 7.34 -16.99
C ALA A 68 -34.81 7.44 -15.47
N LYS A 69 -34.87 8.65 -14.91
CA LYS A 69 -34.81 8.93 -13.46
C LYS A 69 -35.88 8.13 -12.71
N GLN A 70 -35.62 6.86 -12.44
CA GLN A 70 -36.27 6.13 -11.36
C GLN A 70 -35.77 6.78 -10.08
N VAL A 71 -36.71 7.18 -9.23
CA VAL A 71 -36.41 7.49 -7.84
C VAL A 71 -35.73 6.25 -7.27
N GLN A 72 -34.40 6.26 -7.20
CA GLN A 72 -33.63 5.19 -6.60
C GLN A 72 -34.00 5.18 -5.12
N THR A 73 -34.87 4.24 -4.74
CA THR A 73 -34.88 3.76 -3.37
C THR A 73 -33.45 3.33 -3.06
N SER A 74 -32.84 3.92 -2.04
CA SER A 74 -31.50 3.58 -1.60
C SER A 74 -31.36 2.06 -1.51
N SER A 75 -30.26 1.49 -2.01
CA SER A 75 -29.96 0.07 -1.80
C SER A 75 -29.58 -0.23 -0.34
N PHE A 76 -29.46 0.81 0.49
CA PHE A 76 -29.09 0.73 1.89
C PHE A 76 -30.32 0.86 2.79
N ASP A 77 -30.38 0.02 3.82
CA ASP A 77 -31.46 -0.06 4.80
C ASP A 77 -31.17 0.74 6.09
N PHE A 78 -30.07 1.49 6.12
CA PHE A 78 -29.69 2.34 7.24
C PHE A 78 -29.92 3.83 6.94
N ARG A 79 -30.10 4.61 8.01
CA ARG A 79 -30.18 6.07 7.91
C ARG A 79 -28.80 6.64 7.64
N GLU A 80 -28.68 7.45 6.60
CA GLU A 80 -27.44 8.18 6.27
C GLU A 80 -26.95 9.01 7.47
N ILE A 81 -25.65 8.92 7.73
CA ILE A 81 -24.97 9.60 8.84
C ILE A 81 -24.62 11.03 8.40
N GLU A 82 -24.66 11.98 9.33
CA GLU A 82 -24.21 13.35 9.07
C GLU A 82 -22.69 13.41 8.86
N ALA A 83 -22.25 14.13 7.83
CA ALA A 83 -20.82 14.34 7.58
C ALA A 83 -20.23 15.29 8.64
N GLY A 84 -19.11 14.88 9.25
CA GLY A 84 -18.42 15.66 10.27
C GLY A 84 -17.01 15.13 10.54
N VAL A 85 -16.22 15.90 11.29
CA VAL A 85 -14.87 15.53 11.72
C VAL A 85 -14.76 15.74 13.23
N ASP A 86 -14.60 14.64 13.97
CA ASP A 86 -14.34 14.65 15.41
C ASP A 86 -13.50 13.41 15.82
N ALA A 87 -13.34 13.18 17.12
CA ALA A 87 -12.52 12.09 17.66
C ALA A 87 -13.23 10.72 17.75
N THR A 88 -14.46 10.61 17.25
CA THR A 88 -15.28 9.41 17.36
C THR A 88 -15.56 8.78 15.99
N HIS A 89 -15.59 7.44 15.97
CA HIS A 89 -15.93 6.69 14.76
C HIS A 89 -17.45 6.49 14.72
N HIS A 90 -18.14 7.31 13.93
CA HIS A 90 -19.59 7.26 13.79
C HIS A 90 -20.00 6.14 12.83
N VAL A 91 -20.97 5.32 13.25
CA VAL A 91 -21.64 4.31 12.42
C VAL A 91 -23.15 4.52 12.47
N ALA A 92 -23.87 3.97 11.50
CA ALA A 92 -25.32 4.14 11.41
C ALA A 92 -26.03 3.41 12.57
N ASP A 93 -27.27 3.83 12.87
CA ASP A 93 -28.09 3.16 13.88
C ASP A 93 -28.16 1.65 13.63
N CYS A 94 -28.06 0.87 14.71
CA CYS A 94 -28.01 -0.60 14.70
C CYS A 94 -26.73 -1.24 14.14
N TYR A 95 -25.68 -0.46 13.85
CA TYR A 95 -24.34 -0.95 13.55
C TYR A 95 -23.39 -0.77 14.75
N ASP A 96 -22.29 -1.53 14.76
CA ASP A 96 -21.21 -1.44 15.75
C ASP A 96 -19.85 -1.51 15.03
N ALA A 97 -18.84 -0.87 15.60
CA ALA A 97 -17.47 -0.85 15.10
C ALA A 97 -16.53 -1.47 16.13
N GLN A 98 -15.79 -2.49 15.72
CA GLN A 98 -14.87 -3.22 16.59
C GLN A 98 -13.45 -3.12 16.07
N ILE A 99 -12.52 -2.85 16.98
CA ILE A 99 -11.10 -2.84 16.63
C ILE A 99 -10.60 -4.28 16.58
N LEU A 100 -10.16 -4.70 15.40
CA LEU A 100 -9.58 -6.02 15.17
C LEU A 100 -8.07 -6.04 15.44
N LEU A 101 -7.35 -5.08 14.87
CA LEU A 101 -5.89 -4.93 14.96
C LEU A 101 -5.54 -3.44 15.02
N ARG A 102 -4.43 -3.13 15.69
CA ARG A 102 -3.81 -1.80 15.79
C ARG A 102 -2.34 -1.90 15.44
N TRP A 103 -1.73 -0.77 15.06
CA TRP A 103 -0.26 -0.69 15.01
C TRP A 103 0.37 -1.21 16.31
N GLY A 104 1.39 -2.05 16.17
CA GLY A 104 2.10 -2.64 17.30
C GLY A 104 1.51 -3.96 17.81
N ASP A 105 0.29 -4.33 17.42
CA ASP A 105 -0.30 -5.59 17.85
C ASP A 105 0.56 -6.79 17.39
N PRO A 106 0.73 -7.85 18.22
CA PRO A 106 1.50 -9.03 17.84
C PRO A 106 0.98 -9.68 16.54
N VAL A 107 1.86 -9.86 15.55
CA VAL A 107 1.56 -10.66 14.34
C VAL A 107 2.23 -12.01 14.44
N LEU A 108 3.56 -12.03 14.62
CA LEU A 108 4.30 -13.28 14.69
C LEU A 108 4.22 -13.92 16.08
N PRO A 109 4.24 -15.26 16.17
CA PRO A 109 4.32 -15.96 17.45
C PRO A 109 5.46 -15.41 18.32
N GLY A 110 5.16 -15.09 19.58
CA GLY A 110 6.09 -14.51 20.54
C GLY A 110 6.58 -13.09 20.24
N ALA A 111 5.91 -12.33 19.37
CA ALA A 111 6.18 -10.90 19.22
C ALA A 111 5.93 -10.19 20.58
N PRO A 112 6.78 -9.24 20.97
CA PRO A 112 6.62 -8.54 22.25
C PRO A 112 5.34 -7.70 22.25
N ALA A 113 4.83 -7.39 23.44
CA ALA A 113 3.76 -6.41 23.59
C ALA A 113 4.23 -5.04 23.08
N PHE A 114 3.31 -4.28 22.51
CA PHE A 114 3.61 -2.94 22.02
C PHE A 114 3.94 -1.99 23.16
N ASP A 115 5.09 -1.30 23.07
CA ASP A 115 5.46 -0.21 23.95
C ASP A 115 6.03 0.95 23.11
N PRO A 116 5.26 2.05 22.90
CA PRO A 116 5.72 3.18 22.10
C PRO A 116 6.90 3.93 22.73
N LYS A 117 7.20 3.72 24.02
CA LYS A 117 8.35 4.35 24.70
C LYS A 117 9.62 3.51 24.62
N ALA A 118 9.50 2.24 24.25
CA ALA A 118 10.61 1.29 24.18
C ALA A 118 10.57 0.45 22.90
N GLN A 119 10.03 1.01 21.82
CA GLN A 119 9.92 0.31 20.55
C GLN A 119 11.31 0.04 19.95
N THR A 120 11.46 -1.09 19.26
CA THR A 120 12.72 -1.46 18.59
C THR A 120 12.43 -1.98 17.18
N PRO A 121 13.40 -1.93 16.25
CA PRO A 121 13.22 -2.49 14.91
C PRO A 121 12.87 -3.99 14.95
N ALA A 122 13.51 -4.74 15.86
CA ALA A 122 13.27 -6.17 16.03
C ALA A 122 11.86 -6.49 16.55
N ALA A 123 11.31 -5.65 17.44
CA ALA A 123 9.92 -5.76 17.88
C ALA A 123 8.96 -5.38 16.75
N GLN A 124 9.17 -4.22 16.13
CA GLN A 124 8.32 -3.72 15.05
C GLN A 124 8.26 -4.68 13.86
N ALA A 125 9.35 -5.37 13.51
CA ALA A 125 9.39 -6.36 12.42
C ALA A 125 8.50 -7.59 12.67
N ARG A 126 7.96 -7.76 13.88
CA ARG A 126 7.12 -8.89 14.30
C ARG A 126 5.69 -8.48 14.68
N GLN A 127 5.43 -7.17 14.73
CA GLN A 127 4.16 -6.55 15.12
C GLN A 127 3.40 -6.03 13.90
N PHE A 128 2.14 -5.64 14.04
CA PHE A 128 1.37 -5.04 12.97
C PHE A 128 1.96 -3.67 12.61
N GLY A 129 2.00 -3.35 11.31
CA GLY A 129 2.62 -2.12 10.81
C GLY A 129 1.77 -0.87 11.04
N TYR A 130 2.22 0.24 10.49
CA TYR A 130 1.65 1.58 10.68
C TYR A 130 0.89 2.04 9.44
N ASN A 131 -0.13 2.89 9.62
CA ASN A 131 -1.04 3.39 8.57
C ASN A 131 -1.48 2.28 7.62
N THR A 132 -2.36 1.43 8.14
CA THR A 132 -2.94 0.33 7.37
C THR A 132 -3.79 0.87 6.24
N ASP A 133 -3.45 0.45 5.03
CA ASP A 133 -4.22 0.74 3.82
C ASP A 133 -4.92 -0.55 3.36
N PHE A 134 -4.66 -1.03 2.14
CA PHE A 134 -5.41 -2.13 1.54
C PHE A 134 -5.56 -3.32 2.48
N VAL A 135 -6.80 -3.72 2.71
CA VAL A 135 -7.15 -4.93 3.44
C VAL A 135 -7.94 -5.88 2.55
N ALA A 136 -7.63 -7.17 2.65
CA ALA A 136 -8.44 -8.20 2.01
C ALA A 136 -8.52 -9.49 2.83
N PHE A 137 -9.65 -10.18 2.70
CA PHE A 137 -9.87 -11.49 3.29
C PHE A 137 -9.64 -12.59 2.24
N ILE A 138 -8.74 -13.50 2.55
CA ILE A 138 -8.46 -14.71 1.74
C ILE A 138 -8.96 -15.92 2.53
N PRO A 139 -10.01 -16.62 2.07
CA PRO A 139 -10.60 -17.73 2.82
C PRO A 139 -9.63 -18.90 2.96
N ILE A 140 -9.55 -19.49 4.15
CA ILE A 140 -8.88 -20.78 4.34
C ILE A 140 -9.92 -21.87 4.09
N GLU A 141 -9.60 -22.82 3.19
CA GLU A 141 -10.48 -23.94 2.86
C GLU A 141 -11.88 -23.51 2.39
N GLY A 142 -12.00 -22.34 1.76
CA GLY A 142 -13.27 -21.79 1.29
C GLY A 142 -14.20 -21.27 2.41
N SER A 143 -13.71 -21.17 3.66
CA SER A 143 -14.51 -20.67 4.77
C SER A 143 -14.82 -19.18 4.66
N SER A 144 -16.06 -18.81 4.93
CA SER A 144 -16.49 -17.41 5.10
C SER A 144 -16.28 -16.88 6.53
N GLU A 145 -15.83 -17.73 7.45
CA GLU A 145 -15.70 -17.40 8.88
C GLU A 145 -14.26 -17.59 9.39
N ARG A 146 -13.34 -18.07 8.55
CA ARG A 146 -11.93 -18.21 8.87
C ARG A 146 -11.09 -17.96 7.63
N GLY A 147 -10.08 -17.12 7.76
CA GLY A 147 -9.21 -16.79 6.64
C GLY A 147 -8.00 -15.98 7.04
N LEU A 148 -7.25 -15.57 6.03
CA LEU A 148 -6.12 -14.65 6.17
C LEU A 148 -6.61 -13.24 5.88
N LEU A 149 -6.43 -12.34 6.83
CA LEU A 149 -6.43 -10.92 6.58
C LEU A 149 -5.04 -10.53 6.08
N VAL A 150 -4.96 -10.04 4.85
CA VAL A 150 -3.77 -9.37 4.33
C VAL A 150 -3.98 -7.87 4.46
N ALA A 151 -2.98 -7.17 4.95
CA ALA A 151 -3.04 -5.74 5.22
C ALA A 151 -1.73 -5.07 4.77
N ASN A 152 -1.82 -4.04 3.95
CA ASN A 152 -0.70 -3.16 3.62
C ASN A 152 -0.39 -2.22 4.80
N HIS A 153 0.85 -1.74 4.86
CA HIS A 153 1.30 -0.68 5.78
C HIS A 153 2.07 0.35 4.99
N GLU A 154 1.44 1.49 4.78
CA GLU A 154 1.79 2.41 3.71
C GLU A 154 2.92 3.35 4.13
N TYR A 155 2.73 4.12 5.18
CA TYR A 155 3.65 5.18 5.57
C TYR A 155 3.73 5.33 7.09
N THR A 156 4.63 6.18 7.58
CA THR A 156 4.82 6.43 9.01
C THR A 156 4.69 7.90 9.37
N ASN A 157 4.35 8.17 10.62
CA ASN A 157 4.27 9.51 11.19
C ASN A 157 5.22 9.59 12.39
N GLU A 158 6.45 10.06 12.21
CA GLU A 158 7.47 10.09 13.26
C GLU A 158 7.03 10.88 14.50
N GLU A 159 6.24 11.92 14.31
CA GLU A 159 5.70 12.79 15.36
C GLU A 159 4.66 12.10 16.23
N LEU A 160 3.99 11.08 15.69
CA LEU A 160 3.02 10.25 16.41
C LEU A 160 3.63 8.96 16.93
N MET A 161 4.61 8.40 16.20
CA MET A 161 5.25 7.15 16.57
C MET A 161 6.24 7.32 17.73
N PHE A 162 6.95 8.47 17.79
CA PHE A 162 8.11 8.61 18.66
C PHE A 162 7.94 9.78 19.66
N PRO A 163 7.76 9.48 20.96
CA PRO A 163 7.65 10.51 21.98
C PRO A 163 8.82 11.51 21.98
N GLY A 164 8.51 12.80 21.91
CA GLY A 164 9.50 13.90 21.98
C GLY A 164 10.20 14.26 20.67
N VAL A 165 9.97 13.49 19.59
CA VAL A 165 10.48 13.80 18.26
C VAL A 165 9.71 15.00 17.70
N GLY A 166 8.38 14.93 17.64
CA GLY A 166 7.56 15.97 17.01
C GLY A 166 7.84 16.09 15.51
N ASN A 167 7.20 17.03 14.81
CA ASN A 167 7.37 17.20 13.36
C ASN A 167 8.86 17.37 12.98
N GLN A 168 9.36 16.53 12.06
CA GLN A 168 10.75 16.52 11.56
C GLN A 168 10.88 16.93 10.09
N ASP A 169 9.74 17.08 9.46
CA ASP A 169 9.46 17.23 8.06
C ASP A 169 9.28 18.71 7.66
N ALA A 170 9.31 19.65 8.61
CA ALA A 170 9.50 21.06 8.29
C ALA A 170 10.85 21.30 7.57
N LYS A 171 10.84 22.13 6.51
CA LYS A 171 12.00 22.39 5.62
C LYS A 171 13.29 22.74 6.37
N ASP A 172 13.16 23.49 7.47
CA ASP A 172 14.30 23.98 8.26
C ASP A 172 14.71 23.02 9.39
N VAL A 173 13.89 22.02 9.72
CA VAL A 173 14.20 21.01 10.75
C VAL A 173 15.14 19.94 10.19
N GLY A 174 14.99 19.61 8.91
CA GLY A 174 15.91 18.74 8.18
C GLY A 174 16.12 17.38 8.86
N PHE A 175 15.08 16.80 9.48
CA PHE A 175 15.14 15.57 10.25
C PHE A 175 16.22 15.56 11.35
N ALA A 176 16.40 16.67 12.07
CA ALA A 176 17.47 16.82 13.07
C ALA A 176 17.36 15.86 14.26
N LYS A 177 16.15 15.43 14.65
CA LYS A 177 15.93 14.51 15.75
C LYS A 177 15.79 13.04 15.34
N MET A 178 15.73 12.76 14.03
CA MET A 178 15.71 11.39 13.55
C MET A 178 17.06 10.74 13.78
N THR A 179 17.04 9.54 14.37
CA THR A 179 18.23 8.71 14.58
C THR A 179 18.15 7.45 13.71
N ARG A 180 19.27 6.73 13.58
CA ARG A 180 19.29 5.44 12.89
C ARG A 180 18.24 4.48 13.46
N ASP A 181 18.15 4.36 14.78
CA ASP A 181 17.22 3.43 15.43
C ASP A 181 15.75 3.78 15.14
N LEU A 182 15.40 5.08 15.13
CA LEU A 182 14.05 5.52 14.78
C LEU A 182 13.71 5.20 13.33
N VAL A 183 14.64 5.49 12.42
CA VAL A 183 14.51 5.15 10.99
C VAL A 183 14.38 3.64 10.80
N ASP A 184 15.17 2.84 11.52
CA ASP A 184 15.09 1.38 11.45
C ASP A 184 13.73 0.85 11.95
N ILE A 185 13.11 1.51 12.94
CA ILE A 185 11.74 1.19 13.38
C ILE A 185 10.74 1.51 12.26
N GLU A 186 10.81 2.70 11.66
CA GLU A 186 9.92 3.10 10.56
C GLU A 186 9.97 2.09 9.41
N MET A 187 11.17 1.72 8.98
CA MET A 187 11.39 0.76 7.90
C MET A 187 10.73 -0.60 8.20
N MET A 188 10.71 -1.02 9.47
CA MET A 188 10.06 -2.26 9.89
C MET A 188 8.55 -2.11 10.08
N ALA A 189 8.02 -0.88 10.14
CA ALA A 189 6.59 -0.60 10.20
C ALA A 189 5.90 -0.63 8.82
N HIS A 190 6.66 -0.48 7.74
CA HIS A 190 6.18 -0.56 6.35
C HIS A 190 5.93 -2.00 5.88
N GLY A 191 5.36 -2.12 4.68
CA GLY A 191 5.24 -3.38 3.95
C GLY A 191 3.83 -3.97 4.10
N GLY A 192 3.75 -5.09 4.79
CA GLY A 192 2.49 -5.80 4.94
C GLY A 192 2.44 -6.80 6.09
N SER A 193 1.22 -7.15 6.50
CA SER A 193 0.92 -8.21 7.47
C SER A 193 0.00 -9.25 6.85
N VAL A 194 0.27 -10.52 7.15
CA VAL A 194 -0.68 -11.63 6.97
C VAL A 194 -1.06 -12.10 8.37
N VAL A 195 -2.35 -12.04 8.69
CA VAL A 195 -2.88 -12.43 10.00
C VAL A 195 -4.03 -13.40 9.80
N GLU A 196 -4.02 -14.54 10.49
CA GLU A 196 -5.18 -15.43 10.49
C GLU A 196 -6.26 -14.86 11.41
N ILE A 197 -7.48 -14.77 10.89
CA ILE A 197 -8.64 -14.30 11.63
C ILE A 197 -9.79 -15.31 11.54
N ARG A 198 -10.59 -15.36 12.60
CA ARG A 198 -11.79 -16.20 12.68
C ARG A 198 -12.95 -15.40 13.26
N ARG A 199 -14.16 -15.67 12.79
CA ARG A 199 -15.40 -15.17 13.37
C ARG A 199 -15.86 -16.10 14.49
N GLU A 200 -16.07 -15.54 15.66
CA GLU A 200 -16.51 -16.24 16.87
C GLU A 200 -17.61 -15.43 17.54
N ASN A 201 -18.74 -16.07 17.83
CA ASN A 201 -19.89 -15.42 18.47
C ASN A 201 -20.30 -14.09 17.78
N GLY A 202 -20.22 -14.07 16.45
CA GLY A 202 -20.56 -12.91 15.63
C GLY A 202 -19.44 -11.88 15.43
N ALA A 203 -18.33 -11.96 16.17
CA ALA A 203 -17.21 -11.00 16.12
C ALA A 203 -15.94 -11.60 15.50
N TRP A 204 -15.16 -10.80 14.79
CA TRP A 204 -13.85 -11.22 14.28
C TRP A 204 -12.78 -11.16 15.37
N ARG A 205 -11.89 -12.16 15.38
CA ARG A 205 -10.76 -12.28 16.30
C ARG A 205 -9.52 -12.76 15.54
N VAL A 206 -8.36 -12.33 16.02
CA VAL A 206 -7.07 -12.86 15.58
C VAL A 206 -6.88 -14.26 16.14
N VAL A 207 -6.43 -15.19 15.31
CA VAL A 207 -6.02 -16.52 15.74
C VAL A 207 -4.56 -16.44 16.23
N PRO A 208 -4.29 -16.66 17.53
CA PRO A 208 -2.94 -16.55 18.07
C PRO A 208 -2.04 -17.65 17.52
N ASP A 209 -0.74 -17.38 17.49
CA ASP A 209 0.31 -18.32 17.10
C ASP A 209 0.08 -19.01 15.74
N SER A 210 -0.60 -18.33 14.82
CA SER A 210 -0.89 -18.87 13.51
C SER A 210 0.38 -19.15 12.72
N ARG A 211 0.47 -20.36 12.14
CA ARG A 211 1.53 -20.74 11.19
C ARG A 211 1.54 -19.90 9.90
N TYR A 212 0.45 -19.19 9.62
CA TYR A 212 0.33 -18.32 8.45
C TYR A 212 0.76 -16.88 8.74
N ALA A 213 0.93 -16.54 10.02
CA ALA A 213 1.29 -15.19 10.42
C ALA A 213 2.62 -14.77 9.78
N ARG A 214 2.63 -13.63 9.12
CA ARG A 214 3.81 -13.13 8.41
C ARG A 214 3.88 -11.61 8.46
N ARG A 215 5.09 -11.10 8.63
CA ARG A 215 5.43 -9.71 8.30
C ARG A 215 6.26 -9.68 7.03
N VAL A 216 5.91 -8.73 6.18
CA VAL A 216 6.69 -8.29 5.02
C VAL A 216 7.09 -6.86 5.32
N THR A 217 8.36 -6.52 5.19
CA THR A 217 8.94 -5.23 5.62
C THR A 217 9.91 -4.69 4.57
N ALA A 218 10.43 -3.47 4.78
CA ALA A 218 11.48 -2.87 3.95
C ALA A 218 12.85 -3.59 4.01
N ALA A 219 12.95 -4.75 4.67
CA ALA A 219 14.12 -5.63 4.70
C ALA A 219 13.82 -7.06 4.23
N THR A 220 12.59 -7.38 3.83
CA THR A 220 12.22 -8.71 3.35
C THR A 220 12.85 -8.96 1.97
N PRO A 221 13.68 -9.99 1.76
CA PRO A 221 14.20 -10.28 0.43
C PRO A 221 13.08 -10.63 -0.55
N MET A 222 13.11 -10.01 -1.73
CA MET A 222 12.11 -10.20 -2.78
C MET A 222 12.78 -10.53 -4.11
N GLU A 223 12.19 -11.46 -4.85
CA GLU A 223 12.60 -11.79 -6.21
C GLU A 223 11.98 -10.78 -7.19
N ILE A 224 12.80 -10.26 -8.10
CA ILE A 224 12.33 -9.49 -9.25
C ILE A 224 12.14 -10.46 -10.41
N THR A 225 10.90 -10.53 -10.91
CA THR A 225 10.55 -11.38 -12.05
C THR A 225 10.00 -10.54 -13.23
N GLY A 226 9.70 -11.20 -14.34
CA GLY A 226 9.19 -10.55 -15.54
C GLY A 226 10.28 -9.96 -16.45
N PRO A 227 9.90 -9.24 -17.53
CA PRO A 227 10.83 -8.86 -18.60
C PRO A 227 11.98 -7.95 -18.20
N ALA A 228 11.83 -7.19 -17.11
CA ALA A 228 12.87 -6.28 -16.62
C ALA A 228 13.90 -6.98 -15.72
N ALA A 229 13.62 -8.20 -15.22
CA ALA A 229 14.50 -8.91 -14.31
C ALA A 229 15.90 -9.15 -14.94
N GLY A 230 16.94 -8.72 -14.23
CA GLY A 230 18.33 -8.80 -14.66
C GLY A 230 18.80 -7.69 -15.62
N HIS A 231 17.93 -6.74 -15.95
CA HIS A 231 18.30 -5.58 -16.76
C HIS A 231 19.33 -4.71 -16.01
N ASP A 232 20.25 -4.06 -16.75
CA ASP A 232 21.35 -3.30 -16.14
C ASP A 232 20.88 -2.18 -15.19
N ARG A 233 19.69 -1.62 -15.44
CA ARG A 233 19.04 -0.61 -14.58
C ARG A 233 18.56 -1.14 -13.23
N LEU A 234 18.49 -2.45 -13.03
CA LEU A 234 18.11 -3.08 -11.77
C LEU A 234 19.31 -3.59 -10.97
N LYS A 235 20.52 -3.49 -11.53
CA LYS A 235 21.74 -3.92 -10.85
C LYS A 235 22.19 -2.84 -9.89
N THR A 236 22.53 -3.24 -8.68
CA THR A 236 23.09 -2.36 -7.64
C THR A 236 24.40 -2.95 -7.12
N SER A 237 25.10 -2.23 -6.26
CA SER A 237 26.27 -2.78 -5.54
C SER A 237 25.89 -3.96 -4.64
N ALA A 238 24.66 -4.00 -4.13
CA ALA A 238 24.13 -5.08 -3.29
C ALA A 238 23.61 -6.27 -4.09
N ASP A 239 23.11 -6.06 -5.31
CA ASP A 239 22.69 -7.10 -6.24
C ASP A 239 23.19 -6.84 -7.67
N GLY A 240 24.35 -7.40 -8.00
CA GLY A 240 24.92 -7.31 -9.34
C GLY A 240 24.16 -8.13 -10.40
N ALA A 241 23.23 -9.00 -10.00
CA ALA A 241 22.42 -9.78 -10.92
C ALA A 241 21.14 -9.02 -11.36
N GLY A 242 20.67 -8.04 -10.58
CA GLY A 242 19.45 -7.26 -10.85
C GLY A 242 18.17 -8.08 -10.79
N LYS A 243 18.13 -9.08 -9.89
CA LYS A 243 17.04 -10.05 -9.72
C LYS A 243 16.51 -10.12 -8.29
N MET A 244 17.12 -9.40 -7.35
CA MET A 244 16.72 -9.37 -5.96
C MET A 244 16.58 -7.93 -5.48
N ALA A 245 15.51 -7.66 -4.73
CA ALA A 245 15.29 -6.41 -4.02
C ALA A 245 15.17 -6.68 -2.52
N LEU A 246 15.47 -5.67 -1.71
CA LEU A 246 15.20 -5.70 -0.27
C LEU A 246 13.96 -4.88 0.04
N GLY A 247 12.90 -5.60 0.35
CA GLY A 247 11.66 -5.08 0.88
C GLY A 247 10.72 -4.50 -0.16
N THR A 248 9.64 -3.94 0.38
CA THR A 248 8.65 -3.16 -0.34
C THR A 248 8.23 -2.00 0.56
N VAL A 249 7.89 -0.86 -0.02
CA VAL A 249 7.62 0.39 0.71
C VAL A 249 6.44 1.14 0.10
N ASN A 250 5.80 1.99 0.91
CA ASN A 250 4.65 2.80 0.47
C ASN A 250 3.59 1.95 -0.23
N ASN A 251 3.23 0.88 0.47
CA ASN A 251 2.24 -0.10 0.05
C ASN A 251 0.85 0.51 0.24
N CYS A 252 0.29 1.09 -0.81
CA CYS A 252 -0.99 1.80 -0.82
C CYS A 252 -2.15 0.81 -0.99
N ALA A 253 -2.62 0.68 -2.23
CA ALA A 253 -3.70 -0.22 -2.59
C ALA A 253 -3.22 -1.66 -2.88
N GLY A 254 -4.14 -2.49 -3.34
CA GLY A 254 -3.83 -3.86 -3.70
C GLY A 254 -4.99 -4.60 -4.35
N GLY A 255 -4.83 -5.91 -4.43
CA GLY A 255 -5.87 -6.81 -4.94
C GLY A 255 -5.63 -8.26 -4.54
N VAL A 256 -6.71 -9.04 -4.52
CA VAL A 256 -6.62 -10.49 -4.42
C VAL A 256 -6.92 -11.09 -5.78
N THR A 257 -5.95 -11.84 -6.30
CA THR A 257 -6.11 -12.57 -7.55
C THR A 257 -7.09 -13.74 -7.40
N PRO A 258 -7.78 -14.17 -8.48
CA PRO A 258 -8.67 -15.32 -8.44
C PRO A 258 -8.01 -16.65 -8.02
N TRP A 259 -6.68 -16.73 -8.08
CA TRP A 259 -5.89 -17.90 -7.66
C TRP A 259 -5.28 -17.74 -6.26
N GLY A 260 -5.79 -16.79 -5.45
CA GLY A 260 -5.48 -16.70 -4.01
C GLY A 260 -4.14 -16.04 -3.67
N THR A 261 -3.56 -15.27 -4.59
CA THR A 261 -2.39 -14.42 -4.29
C THR A 261 -2.79 -12.98 -3.99
N TRP A 262 -2.04 -12.35 -3.09
CA TRP A 262 -2.16 -10.95 -2.73
C TRP A 262 -1.19 -10.11 -3.57
N LEU A 263 -1.74 -9.08 -4.21
CA LEU A 263 -1.01 -8.01 -4.87
C LEU A 263 -0.99 -6.78 -3.95
N THR A 264 0.19 -6.26 -3.70
CA THR A 264 0.42 -4.97 -3.04
C THR A 264 1.09 -4.02 -4.03
N CYS A 265 0.85 -2.73 -3.92
CA CYS A 265 1.31 -1.72 -4.86
C CYS A 265 2.16 -0.66 -4.15
N GLU A 266 3.38 -0.45 -4.63
CA GLU A 266 4.24 0.68 -4.20
C GLU A 266 3.81 1.94 -4.94
N GLU A 267 3.46 3.00 -4.23
CA GLU A 267 2.98 4.26 -4.83
C GLU A 267 4.04 5.36 -4.76
N ASN A 268 4.15 6.03 -3.62
CA ASN A 268 5.03 7.17 -3.38
C ASN A 268 6.45 6.76 -2.93
N PHE A 269 7.00 5.74 -3.59
CA PHE A 269 8.32 5.19 -3.29
C PHE A 269 9.44 6.25 -3.41
N ASN A 270 9.25 7.28 -4.23
CA ASN A 270 10.22 8.34 -4.49
C ASN A 270 10.59 9.16 -3.23
N GLY A 271 9.70 9.26 -2.24
CA GLY A 271 9.93 10.00 -1.00
C GLY A 271 11.02 9.40 -0.09
N TYR A 272 11.41 8.14 -0.34
CA TYR A 272 12.37 7.40 0.50
C TYR A 272 13.81 7.46 -0.04
N PHE A 273 14.00 7.91 -1.28
CA PHE A 273 15.31 7.95 -1.93
C PHE A 273 15.98 9.32 -1.78
N TRP A 274 17.28 9.29 -1.49
CA TRP A 274 18.12 10.46 -1.30
C TRP A 274 19.21 10.51 -2.37
N GLY A 275 19.87 11.67 -2.47
CA GLY A 275 21.03 11.86 -3.34
C GLY A 275 20.73 12.74 -4.55
N LYS A 276 21.82 13.11 -5.24
CA LYS A 276 21.76 13.89 -6.48
C LYS A 276 22.57 13.16 -7.53
N LEU A 277 21.98 13.04 -8.72
CA LEU A 277 22.70 12.53 -9.87
C LEU A 277 23.82 13.52 -10.27
N PRO A 278 24.97 13.02 -10.77
CA PRO A 278 25.95 13.85 -11.43
C PRO A 278 25.33 14.64 -12.59
N GLU A 279 25.88 15.82 -12.88
CA GLU A 279 25.44 16.62 -14.02
C GLU A 279 25.58 15.81 -15.33
N GLY A 280 24.55 15.86 -16.17
CA GLY A 280 24.52 15.12 -17.44
C GLY A 280 24.29 13.62 -17.33
N HIS A 281 23.96 13.09 -16.13
CA HIS A 281 23.67 11.67 -15.96
C HIS A 281 22.46 11.22 -16.79
N ALA A 282 22.55 10.02 -17.39
CA ALA A 282 21.52 9.50 -18.30
C ALA A 282 20.13 9.37 -17.65
N GLU A 283 20.07 9.15 -16.33
CA GLU A 283 18.82 9.01 -15.57
C GLU A 283 18.17 10.33 -15.14
N THR A 284 18.77 11.49 -15.46
CA THR A 284 18.25 12.81 -15.03
C THR A 284 16.78 13.01 -15.41
N VAL A 285 16.41 12.62 -16.64
CA VAL A 285 15.03 12.75 -17.14
C VAL A 285 14.08 11.83 -16.37
N ASN A 286 14.52 10.61 -16.02
CA ASN A 286 13.71 9.64 -15.28
C ASN A 286 13.52 10.07 -13.83
N TYR A 287 14.57 10.53 -13.15
CA TYR A 287 14.45 11.03 -11.78
C TYR A 287 13.47 12.19 -11.68
N LYS A 288 13.57 13.16 -12.61
CA LYS A 288 12.61 14.28 -12.68
C LYS A 288 11.18 13.77 -12.92
N ARG A 289 11.02 12.79 -13.80
CA ARG A 289 9.71 12.21 -14.15
C ARG A 289 9.08 11.44 -12.98
N TYR A 290 9.87 10.77 -12.16
CA TYR A 290 9.40 10.03 -10.98
C TYR A 290 9.42 10.87 -9.69
N GLY A 291 9.73 12.16 -9.76
CA GLY A 291 9.74 13.04 -8.58
C GLY A 291 10.84 12.68 -7.56
N ILE A 292 11.94 12.07 -7.99
CA ILE A 292 13.07 11.70 -7.11
C ILE A 292 13.95 12.93 -6.85
N GLY A 293 14.36 13.12 -5.59
CA GLY A 293 15.27 14.21 -5.16
C GLY A 293 14.70 15.13 -4.09
N THR A 294 13.44 14.93 -3.70
CA THR A 294 12.79 15.65 -2.60
C THR A 294 12.38 14.65 -1.52
N PRO A 295 13.29 14.27 -0.60
CA PRO A 295 13.00 13.23 0.37
C PRO A 295 11.96 13.66 1.41
N ALA A 296 11.02 12.74 1.68
CA ALA A 296 10.00 12.85 2.72
C ALA A 296 10.41 12.14 4.02
N TYR A 297 11.32 11.17 3.95
CA TYR A 297 11.81 10.40 5.10
C TYR A 297 13.30 10.55 5.32
N ALA A 298 13.79 10.33 6.55
CA ALA A 298 15.21 10.47 6.91
C ALA A 298 16.10 9.27 6.51
N TRP A 299 15.59 8.31 5.74
CA TRP A 299 16.23 7.00 5.55
C TRP A 299 17.62 7.09 4.94
N GLY A 300 17.78 7.91 3.89
CA GLY A 300 19.06 8.11 3.21
C GLY A 300 20.15 8.81 4.04
N LYS A 301 19.83 9.30 5.25
CA LYS A 301 20.86 9.74 6.21
C LYS A 301 21.65 8.58 6.82
N PHE A 302 21.03 7.40 6.90
CA PHE A 302 21.56 6.27 7.64
C PHE A 302 21.74 5.01 6.78
N HIS A 303 20.99 4.90 5.68
CA HIS A 303 21.04 3.74 4.79
C HIS A 303 21.41 4.15 3.37
N ASP A 304 22.45 3.51 2.85
CA ASP A 304 22.82 3.60 1.44
C ASP A 304 21.92 2.61 0.67
N ARG A 305 20.93 3.14 -0.05
CA ARG A 305 19.87 2.39 -0.73
C ARG A 305 19.59 3.01 -2.09
#